data_AF-A0A419DSF9-F1
#
_entry.id   AF-A0A419DSF9-F1
#
_cell.length_a   1.000
_cell.length_b   1.000
_cell.length_c   1.000
_cell.angle_alpha   90.00
_cell.angle_beta   90.00
_cell.angle_gamma   90.00
#
_symmetry.space_group_name_H-M   'P 1'
#
loop_
_entity.id
_entity.type
_entity.pdbx_description
1 polymer ?
#
loop_
_entity_poly.entity_id
_entity_poly.type
_entity_poly.pdbx_seq_one_letter_code
_entity_poly.pdbx_strand_id
1 'polypeptide(L)'
;MSSLIKEIAARIKYPLGHIISFDDLPALLEAFAYHLPFDNQAVLTKRTTPFNPDRLVQTFVTDRTGGVCYDLNHLLYEILRIKGFDVALVKATVFDQENDSWSATGPTHVAVLLRHQGDTYVVDTGFGVNLALRPIPLSGETVTSPSGSFRIAPNGAGYQLEMLRTGQDDEFVIGYHFYTQQTMLPEQLSSIEQVIQDHPASPFNKRSLLAIRTSSGHRILTQQALTIWTDGQKTIQPVTSDDQYVTWKHEFFLKE
;
A
#
# COMPACT_ATOMS: atom_id res chain seq x y z
N MET A 1 -11.38 6.94 23.00
CA MET A 1 -10.54 6.46 21.88
C MET A 1 -11.12 5.13 21.41
N SER A 2 -11.42 4.95 20.12
CA SER A 2 -11.99 3.68 19.63
C SER A 2 -11.03 2.51 19.89
N SER A 3 -11.55 1.29 20.07
CA SER A 3 -10.75 0.07 20.23
C SER A 3 -9.74 -0.09 19.09
N LEU A 4 -10.21 0.14 17.86
CA LEU A 4 -9.40 0.14 16.63
C LEU A 4 -8.13 1.00 16.75
N ILE A 5 -8.24 2.25 17.21
CA ILE A 5 -7.09 3.16 17.30
C ILE A 5 -6.02 2.62 18.25
N LYS A 6 -6.43 2.06 19.39
CA LYS A 6 -5.51 1.50 20.38
C LYS A 6 -4.75 0.30 19.82
N GLU A 7 -5.48 -0.62 19.20
CA GLU A 7 -4.94 -1.87 18.68
C GLU A 7 -4.03 -1.64 17.47
N ILE A 8 -4.45 -0.77 16.55
CA ILE A 8 -3.64 -0.40 15.38
C ILE A 8 -2.38 0.37 15.81
N ALA A 9 -2.48 1.31 16.78
CA ALA A 9 -1.30 2.01 17.29
C ALA A 9 -0.22 1.05 17.81
N ALA A 10 -0.63 -0.01 18.53
CA ALA A 10 0.28 -1.06 18.97
C ALA A 10 0.84 -1.84 17.77
N ARG A 11 0.00 -2.18 16.79
CA ARG A 11 0.39 -2.97 15.61
C ARG A 11 1.42 -2.28 14.71
N ILE A 12 1.30 -0.96 14.52
CA ILE A 12 2.22 -0.16 13.69
C ILE A 12 3.32 0.51 14.51
N LYS A 13 3.35 0.28 15.82
CA LYS A 13 4.31 0.87 16.78
C LYS A 13 4.38 2.40 16.69
N TYR A 14 3.23 3.04 16.45
CA TYR A 14 3.11 4.50 16.36
C TYR A 14 1.95 4.99 17.23
N PRO A 15 2.18 5.96 18.12
CA PRO A 15 1.15 6.39 19.06
C PRO A 15 0.02 7.13 18.34
N LEU A 16 -1.16 6.53 18.25
CA LEU A 16 -2.36 7.20 17.73
C LEU A 16 -3.24 7.75 18.87
N GLY A 17 -2.70 7.96 20.07
CA GLY A 17 -3.45 8.52 21.20
C GLY A 17 -3.58 10.05 21.20
N HIS A 18 -2.74 10.74 20.42
CA HIS A 18 -2.67 12.20 20.36
C HIS A 18 -3.35 12.76 19.10
N ILE A 19 -3.41 14.09 19.00
CA ILE A 19 -3.85 14.79 17.78
C ILE A 19 -2.78 14.56 16.71
N ILE A 20 -3.19 14.11 15.53
CA ILE A 20 -2.30 13.94 14.38
C ILE A 20 -2.51 15.14 13.46
N SER A 21 -1.46 15.90 13.22
CA SER A 21 -1.42 17.01 12.28
C SER A 21 -0.90 16.56 10.90
N PHE A 22 -0.96 17.43 9.90
CA PHE A 22 -0.43 17.13 8.56
C PHE A 22 1.08 16.82 8.60
N ASP A 23 1.83 17.51 9.47
CA ASP A 23 3.28 17.34 9.60
C ASP A 23 3.68 15.99 10.21
N ASP A 24 2.74 15.29 10.85
CA ASP A 24 2.93 13.95 11.41
C ASP A 24 2.75 12.84 10.36
N LEU A 25 2.16 13.15 9.20
CA LEU A 25 1.85 12.16 8.17
C LEU A 25 3.08 11.40 7.64
N PRO A 26 4.25 12.03 7.41
CA PRO A 26 5.46 11.29 7.06
C PRO A 26 5.79 10.14 8.01
N ALA A 27 5.80 10.41 9.32
CA ALA A 27 6.14 9.42 10.33
C ALA A 27 5.05 8.34 10.46
N LEU A 28 3.78 8.72 10.32
CA LEU A 28 2.66 7.78 10.27
C LEU A 28 2.74 6.83 9.07
N LEU A 29 3.02 7.36 7.87
CA LEU A 29 3.14 6.56 6.64
C LEU A 29 4.35 5.63 6.69
N GLU A 30 5.47 6.06 7.28
CA GLU A 30 6.62 5.21 7.58
C GLU A 30 6.25 4.07 8.53
N ALA A 31 5.52 4.37 9.62
CA ALA A 31 5.06 3.36 10.55
C ALA A 31 4.17 2.29 9.90
N PHE A 32 3.26 2.69 8.99
CA PHE A 32 2.47 1.75 8.19
C PHE A 32 3.38 0.88 7.32
N ALA A 33 4.27 1.50 6.52
CA ALA A 33 5.11 0.81 5.56
C ALA A 33 6.09 -0.20 6.20
N TYR A 34 6.54 0.07 7.43
CA TYR A 34 7.53 -0.76 8.12
C TYR A 34 6.93 -1.88 8.96
N HIS A 35 5.63 -1.84 9.25
CA HIS A 35 4.99 -2.82 10.12
C HIS A 35 3.87 -3.60 9.43
N LEU A 36 3.22 -3.04 8.42
CA LEU A 36 2.14 -3.70 7.70
C LEU A 36 2.66 -4.19 6.34
N PRO A 37 2.81 -5.50 6.15
CA PRO A 37 3.24 -6.01 4.85
C PRO A 37 2.13 -5.88 3.81
N PHE A 38 2.52 -5.72 2.55
CA PHE A 38 1.70 -6.10 1.42
C PHE A 38 1.63 -7.63 1.37
N ASP A 39 0.43 -8.19 1.44
CA ASP A 39 0.20 -9.64 1.55
C ASP A 39 -1.06 -10.03 0.78
N ASN A 40 -0.91 -10.93 -0.20
CA ASN A 40 -2.03 -11.41 -1.01
C ASN A 40 -2.67 -12.71 -0.51
N GLN A 41 -2.33 -13.20 0.70
CA GLN A 41 -2.88 -14.45 1.21
C GLN A 41 -4.42 -14.45 1.25
N ALA A 42 -5.05 -13.35 1.67
CA ALA A 42 -6.51 -13.21 1.69
C ALA A 42 -7.14 -13.29 0.29
N VAL A 43 -6.43 -12.89 -0.76
CA VAL A 43 -6.85 -13.04 -2.16
C VAL A 43 -6.83 -14.51 -2.54
N LEU A 44 -5.73 -15.21 -2.24
CA LEU A 44 -5.56 -16.63 -2.57
C LEU A 44 -6.57 -17.53 -1.86
N THR A 45 -6.95 -17.18 -0.62
CA THR A 45 -7.97 -17.91 0.15
C THR A 45 -9.40 -17.44 -0.11
N LYS A 46 -9.60 -16.47 -1.03
CA LYS A 46 -10.90 -15.87 -1.37
C LYS A 46 -11.69 -15.41 -0.14
N ARG A 47 -11.03 -14.68 0.76
CA ARG A 47 -11.70 -14.06 1.90
C ARG A 47 -12.69 -13.00 1.39
N THR A 48 -13.92 -13.00 1.92
CA THR A 48 -15.01 -12.10 1.48
C THR A 48 -15.67 -11.37 2.65
N THR A 49 -14.91 -11.07 3.70
CA THR A 49 -15.44 -10.38 4.88
C THR A 49 -15.80 -8.92 4.55
N PRO A 50 -16.89 -8.35 5.08
CA PRO A 50 -17.26 -6.95 4.79
C PRO A 50 -16.19 -5.93 5.18
N PHE A 51 -16.07 -4.84 4.41
CA PHE A 51 -15.16 -3.72 4.70
C PHE A 51 -15.70 -2.85 5.82
N ASN A 52 -15.46 -3.27 7.07
CA ASN A 52 -15.85 -2.58 8.29
C ASN A 52 -14.67 -2.54 9.30
N PRO A 53 -14.79 -1.80 10.42
CA PRO A 53 -13.73 -1.74 11.43
C PRO A 53 -13.32 -3.11 11.98
N ASP A 54 -14.25 -4.06 12.11
CA ASP A 54 -13.96 -5.40 12.62
C ASP A 54 -13.04 -6.18 11.68
N ARG A 55 -13.22 -6.05 10.36
CA ARG A 55 -12.30 -6.61 9.36
C ARG A 55 -10.89 -6.07 9.53
N LEU A 56 -10.73 -4.77 9.83
CA LEU A 56 -9.42 -4.16 10.02
C LEU A 56 -8.71 -4.71 11.26
N VAL A 57 -9.42 -4.81 12.38
CA VAL A 57 -8.88 -5.44 13.60
C VAL A 57 -8.53 -6.90 13.34
N GLN A 58 -9.45 -7.66 12.76
CA GLN A 58 -9.23 -9.08 12.46
C GLN A 58 -7.98 -9.26 11.59
N THR A 59 -7.86 -8.51 10.50
CA THR A 59 -6.74 -8.63 9.54
C THR A 59 -5.41 -8.25 10.19
N PHE A 60 -5.33 -7.03 10.72
CA PHE A 60 -4.04 -6.44 11.06
C PHE A 60 -3.62 -6.73 12.51
N VAL A 61 -4.56 -6.98 13.41
CA VAL A 61 -4.29 -7.16 14.85
C VAL A 61 -4.42 -8.62 15.25
N THR A 62 -5.53 -9.29 14.92
CA THR A 62 -5.78 -10.68 15.34
C THR A 62 -4.96 -11.66 14.50
N ASP A 63 -5.15 -11.63 13.19
CA ASP A 63 -4.46 -12.52 12.24
C ASP A 63 -3.01 -12.05 12.00
N ARG A 64 -2.74 -10.77 12.30
CA ARG A 64 -1.46 -10.07 12.07
C ARG A 64 -0.94 -10.22 10.65
N THR A 65 -1.83 -10.45 9.68
CA THR A 65 -1.46 -10.52 8.28
C THR A 65 -1.26 -9.11 7.73
N GLY A 66 -0.76 -9.06 6.50
CA GLY A 66 -0.86 -7.85 5.69
C GLY A 66 -2.22 -7.73 5.01
N GLY A 67 -2.20 -7.02 3.88
CA GLY A 67 -3.27 -7.03 2.91
C GLY A 67 -2.78 -6.44 1.58
N VAL A 68 -3.65 -6.36 0.59
CA VAL A 68 -3.33 -5.68 -0.67
C VAL A 68 -3.81 -4.22 -0.62
N CYS A 69 -3.78 -3.50 -1.74
CA CYS A 69 -4.04 -2.06 -1.77
C CYS A 69 -5.37 -1.66 -1.12
N TYR A 70 -6.45 -2.41 -1.37
CA TYR A 70 -7.77 -2.12 -0.81
C TYR A 70 -7.87 -2.39 0.70
N ASP A 71 -7.02 -3.25 1.28
CA ASP A 71 -6.99 -3.48 2.73
C ASP A 71 -6.16 -2.39 3.42
N LEU A 72 -4.95 -2.15 2.89
CA LEU A 72 -3.98 -1.21 3.47
C LEU A 72 -4.50 0.24 3.39
N ASN A 73 -5.02 0.64 2.24
CA ASN A 73 -5.55 2.00 2.08
C ASN A 73 -6.94 2.18 2.69
N HIS A 74 -7.72 1.11 2.93
CA HIS A 74 -8.90 1.19 3.80
C HIS A 74 -8.49 1.48 5.25
N LEU A 75 -7.49 0.78 5.78
CA LEU A 75 -6.97 1.07 7.12
C LEU A 75 -6.48 2.52 7.22
N LEU A 76 -5.64 2.96 6.27
CA LEU A 76 -5.13 4.33 6.25
C LEU A 76 -6.27 5.35 6.22
N TYR A 77 -7.25 5.15 5.34
CA TYR A 77 -8.45 5.99 5.25
C TYR A 77 -9.18 6.08 6.59
N GLU A 78 -9.44 4.95 7.26
CA GLU A 78 -10.17 4.94 8.53
C GLU A 78 -9.40 5.67 9.63
N ILE A 79 -8.08 5.45 9.72
CA ILE A 79 -7.25 6.13 10.71
C ILE A 79 -7.26 7.65 10.46
N LEU A 80 -7.03 8.10 9.23
CA LEU A 80 -7.04 9.53 8.89
C LEU A 80 -8.41 10.18 9.14
N ARG A 81 -9.49 9.48 8.74
CA ARG A 81 -10.87 9.93 8.98
C ARG A 81 -11.18 10.09 10.47
N ILE A 82 -10.82 9.10 11.29
CA ILE A 82 -11.00 9.16 12.75
C ILE A 82 -10.16 10.28 13.37
N LYS A 83 -9.02 10.60 12.76
CA LYS A 83 -8.15 11.73 13.14
C LYS A 83 -8.64 13.09 12.65
N GLY A 84 -9.76 13.14 11.94
CA GLY A 84 -10.40 14.40 11.52
C GLY A 84 -9.85 14.98 10.23
N PHE A 85 -9.05 14.22 9.46
CA PHE A 85 -8.66 14.64 8.11
C PHE A 85 -9.84 14.50 7.14
N ASP A 86 -9.90 15.42 6.16
CA ASP A 86 -10.79 15.30 5.01
C ASP A 86 -10.14 14.34 3.99
N VAL A 87 -10.65 13.11 3.93
CA VAL A 87 -10.12 12.03 3.11
C VAL A 87 -11.20 11.32 2.31
N ALA A 88 -10.82 10.81 1.14
CA ALA A 88 -11.64 9.95 0.29
C ALA A 88 -10.81 8.82 -0.31
N LEU A 89 -11.38 7.63 -0.48
CA LEU A 89 -10.77 6.58 -1.30
C LEU A 89 -10.96 6.91 -2.78
N VAL A 90 -9.97 6.59 -3.61
CA VAL A 90 -10.02 6.78 -5.07
C VAL A 90 -9.56 5.52 -5.79
N LYS A 91 -10.21 5.22 -6.91
CA LYS A 91 -9.81 4.13 -7.80
C LYS A 91 -8.72 4.57 -8.77
N ALA A 92 -7.79 3.67 -9.03
CA ALA A 92 -6.70 3.87 -9.96
C ALA A 92 -6.46 2.60 -10.80
N THR A 93 -5.89 2.77 -11.99
CA THR A 93 -5.39 1.65 -12.81
C THR A 93 -3.87 1.69 -12.81
N VAL A 94 -3.26 0.57 -12.42
CA VAL A 94 -1.81 0.41 -12.43
C VAL A 94 -1.30 0.35 -13.86
N PHE A 95 -0.15 1.00 -14.10
CA PHE A 95 0.60 0.81 -15.33
C PHE A 95 1.53 -0.39 -15.17
N ASP A 96 1.38 -1.38 -16.04
CA ASP A 96 2.28 -2.52 -16.14
C ASP A 96 3.51 -2.10 -16.94
N GLN A 97 4.60 -1.84 -16.22
CA GLN A 97 5.89 -1.45 -16.79
C GLN A 97 6.55 -2.56 -17.63
N GLU A 98 6.27 -3.84 -17.33
CA GLU A 98 6.88 -4.95 -18.07
C GLU A 98 6.24 -5.12 -19.46
N ASN A 99 4.92 -4.90 -19.54
CA ASN A 99 4.14 -5.04 -20.76
C ASN A 99 3.81 -3.70 -21.45
N ASP A 100 4.35 -2.59 -20.95
CA ASP A 100 4.12 -1.22 -21.44
C ASP A 100 2.63 -0.92 -21.69
N SER A 101 1.77 -1.27 -20.73
CA SER A 101 0.32 -1.19 -20.90
C SER A 101 -0.40 -0.97 -19.58
N TRP A 102 -1.64 -0.47 -19.64
CA TRP A 102 -2.50 -0.38 -18.45
C TRP A 102 -2.98 -1.78 -18.03
N SER A 103 -3.04 -2.02 -16.73
CA SER A 103 -3.48 -3.32 -16.19
C SER A 103 -4.81 -3.76 -16.78
N ALA A 104 -4.83 -4.99 -17.32
CA ALA A 104 -6.03 -5.61 -17.88
C ALA A 104 -7.14 -5.87 -16.84
N THR A 105 -6.86 -5.74 -15.54
CA THR A 105 -7.87 -5.80 -14.48
C THR A 105 -8.70 -4.51 -14.38
N GLY A 106 -8.32 -3.44 -15.07
CA GLY A 106 -8.96 -2.13 -14.97
C GLY A 106 -8.68 -1.43 -13.62
N PRO A 107 -9.55 -0.48 -13.20
CA PRO A 107 -9.30 0.41 -12.07
C PRO A 107 -9.48 -0.30 -10.72
N THR A 108 -8.47 -1.09 -10.37
CA THR A 108 -8.46 -2.03 -9.24
C THR A 108 -7.40 -1.67 -8.18
N HIS A 109 -6.58 -0.64 -8.43
CA HIS A 109 -5.80 -0.04 -7.36
C HIS A 109 -6.65 0.95 -6.58
N VAL A 110 -6.38 1.04 -5.28
CA VAL A 110 -7.05 1.97 -4.37
C VAL A 110 -5.97 2.84 -3.75
N ALA A 111 -6.18 4.15 -3.73
CA ALA A 111 -5.36 5.11 -3.00
C ALA A 111 -6.26 6.04 -2.17
N VAL A 112 -5.66 6.92 -1.37
CA VAL A 112 -6.40 7.89 -0.56
C VAL A 112 -6.10 9.31 -1.06
N LEU A 113 -7.14 10.08 -1.32
CA LEU A 113 -7.05 11.54 -1.49
C LEU A 113 -7.24 12.20 -0.13
N LEU A 114 -6.36 13.14 0.20
CA LEU A 114 -6.42 13.95 1.42
C LEU A 114 -6.47 15.42 1.05
N ARG A 115 -7.39 16.18 1.66
CA ARG A 115 -7.48 17.63 1.50
C ARG A 115 -6.94 18.34 2.74
N HIS A 116 -6.06 19.32 2.52
CA HIS A 116 -5.48 20.11 3.59
C HIS A 116 -5.19 21.53 3.10
N GLN A 117 -5.68 22.53 3.84
CA GLN A 117 -5.45 23.96 3.56
C GLN A 117 -5.77 24.41 2.11
N GLY A 118 -6.74 23.77 1.45
CA GLY A 118 -7.14 24.08 0.07
C GLY A 118 -6.44 23.23 -1.00
N ASP A 119 -5.40 22.50 -0.64
CA ASP A 119 -4.69 21.59 -1.53
C ASP A 119 -5.19 20.15 -1.37
N THR A 120 -4.96 19.35 -2.42
CA THR A 120 -5.25 17.91 -2.43
C THR A 120 -3.95 17.14 -2.60
N TYR A 121 -3.85 16.03 -1.87
CA TYR A 121 -2.69 15.15 -1.83
C TYR A 121 -3.12 13.71 -2.07
N VAL A 122 -2.24 12.92 -2.68
CA VAL A 122 -2.32 11.46 -2.68
C VAL A 122 -1.52 10.93 -1.48
N VAL A 123 -2.14 10.08 -0.68
CA VAL A 123 -1.46 9.26 0.33
C VAL A 123 -1.75 7.78 0.06
N ASP A 124 -0.71 6.96 0.07
CA ASP A 124 -0.78 5.57 -0.36
C ASP A 124 0.17 4.70 0.46
N THR A 125 -0.37 3.65 1.08
CA THR A 125 0.34 2.61 1.83
C THR A 125 0.18 1.22 1.21
N GLY A 126 -0.50 1.14 0.05
CA GLY A 126 -0.97 -0.09 -0.57
C GLY A 126 -0.35 -0.41 -1.93
N PHE A 127 0.53 0.43 -2.48
CA PHE A 127 1.17 0.21 -3.78
C PHE A 127 2.41 -0.69 -3.72
N GLY A 128 2.29 -1.83 -3.04
CA GLY A 128 3.40 -2.76 -2.80
C GLY A 128 4.53 -2.11 -2.00
N VAL A 129 5.75 -2.11 -2.53
CA VAL A 129 6.91 -1.41 -1.93
C VAL A 129 7.11 0.01 -2.48
N ASN A 130 6.33 0.41 -3.49
CA ASN A 130 6.45 1.69 -4.19
C ASN A 130 5.67 2.78 -3.43
N LEU A 131 6.08 3.03 -2.18
CA LEU A 131 5.37 3.91 -1.26
C LEU A 131 6.14 5.22 -1.10
N ALA A 132 5.52 6.36 -1.37
CA ALA A 132 6.18 7.68 -1.25
C ALA A 132 6.57 8.04 0.19
N LEU A 133 5.90 7.45 1.18
CA LEU A 133 6.05 7.77 2.61
C LEU A 133 5.73 9.23 2.98
N ARG A 134 5.16 9.99 2.05
CA ARG A 134 4.82 11.41 2.19
C ARG A 134 3.51 11.65 1.45
N PRO A 135 2.68 12.61 1.87
CA PRO A 135 1.61 13.13 1.03
C PRO A 135 2.19 13.72 -0.26
N ILE A 136 1.69 13.29 -1.41
CA ILE A 136 2.15 13.75 -2.73
C ILE A 136 1.15 14.79 -3.23
N PRO A 137 1.52 16.07 -3.37
CA PRO A 137 0.58 17.11 -3.77
C PRO A 137 0.16 16.96 -5.24
N LEU A 138 -1.12 17.25 -5.53
CA LEU A 138 -1.64 17.27 -6.90
C LEU A 138 -1.09 18.44 -7.74
N SER A 139 -0.37 19.38 -7.12
CA SER A 139 0.32 20.49 -7.80
C SER A 139 1.46 20.02 -8.71
N GLY A 140 1.93 18.79 -8.54
CA GLY A 140 3.03 18.20 -9.29
C GLY A 140 4.42 18.44 -8.71
N GLU A 141 4.49 19.07 -7.53
CA GLU A 141 5.73 19.09 -6.76
C GLU A 141 6.21 17.67 -6.46
N THR A 142 7.53 17.47 -6.59
CA THR A 142 8.16 16.18 -6.32
C THR A 142 8.44 16.04 -4.84
N VAL A 143 7.96 14.95 -4.24
CA VAL A 143 8.31 14.57 -2.87
C VAL A 143 9.39 13.50 -2.90
N THR A 144 10.36 13.60 -2.01
CA THR A 144 11.46 12.64 -1.88
C THR A 144 11.42 11.99 -0.51
N SER A 145 11.65 10.68 -0.46
CA SER A 145 11.87 9.94 0.77
C SER A 145 12.88 8.80 0.52
N PRO A 146 13.22 7.99 1.52
CA PRO A 146 14.13 6.86 1.30
C PRO A 146 13.65 5.81 0.27
N SER A 147 12.39 5.81 -0.17
CA SER A 147 11.93 4.95 -1.29
C SER A 147 12.26 5.48 -2.67
N GLY A 148 12.57 6.77 -2.78
CA GLY A 148 12.73 7.45 -4.07
C GLY A 148 11.98 8.77 -4.13
N SER A 149 11.80 9.25 -5.36
CA SER A 149 11.08 10.49 -5.66
C SER A 149 9.74 10.17 -6.31
N PHE A 150 8.71 10.90 -5.92
CA PHE A 150 7.33 10.68 -6.39
C PHE A 150 6.69 12.01 -6.72
N ARG A 151 5.86 12.05 -7.76
CA ARG A 151 5.08 13.24 -8.13
C ARG A 151 3.76 12.86 -8.77
N ILE A 152 2.83 13.79 -8.80
CA ILE A 152 1.58 13.66 -9.55
C ILE A 152 1.68 14.50 -10.83
N ALA A 153 1.48 13.88 -11.99
CA ALA A 153 1.43 14.56 -13.27
C ALA A 153 -0.01 14.58 -13.83
N PRO A 154 -0.43 15.63 -14.56
CA PRO A 154 -1.68 15.60 -15.31
C PRO A 154 -1.66 14.51 -16.38
N ASN A 155 -2.78 13.79 -16.55
CA ASN A 155 -2.95 12.80 -17.62
C ASN A 155 -4.37 12.91 -18.20
N GLY A 156 -4.51 13.68 -19.29
CA GLY A 156 -5.80 13.99 -19.88
C GLY A 156 -6.72 14.70 -18.89
N ALA A 157 -7.91 14.13 -18.64
CA ALA A 157 -8.85 14.63 -17.63
C ALA A 157 -8.57 14.11 -16.21
N GLY A 158 -7.55 13.25 -16.04
CA GLY A 158 -7.15 12.67 -14.77
C GLY A 158 -5.73 13.05 -14.39
N TYR A 159 -5.16 12.23 -13.52
CA TYR A 159 -3.82 12.37 -12.98
C TYR A 159 -3.11 11.03 -13.05
N GLN A 160 -1.79 11.06 -13.01
CA GLN A 160 -0.97 9.88 -12.83
C GLN A 160 0.09 10.09 -11.76
N LEU A 161 0.36 9.04 -10.99
CA LEU A 161 1.53 8.98 -10.13
C LEU A 161 2.73 8.58 -10.98
N GLU A 162 3.81 9.33 -10.85
CA GLU A 162 5.13 9.00 -11.39
C GLU A 162 6.11 8.80 -10.25
N MET A 163 7.04 7.86 -10.43
CA MET A 163 8.02 7.49 -9.43
C MET A 163 9.40 7.28 -10.04
N LEU A 164 10.43 7.65 -9.30
CA LEU A 164 11.84 7.38 -9.56
C LEU A 164 12.36 6.61 -8.35
N ARG A 165 12.45 5.27 -8.46
CA ARG A 165 12.78 4.40 -7.33
C ARG A 165 14.29 4.37 -7.11
N THR A 166 14.72 4.62 -5.88
CA THR A 166 16.15 4.67 -5.52
C THR A 166 16.85 3.37 -5.90
N GLY A 167 17.89 3.47 -6.75
CA GLY A 167 18.71 2.33 -7.18
C GLY A 167 18.04 1.37 -8.17
N GLN A 168 16.88 1.74 -8.72
CA GLN A 168 16.13 0.92 -9.68
C GLN A 168 15.88 1.63 -11.02
N ASP A 169 15.60 2.93 -10.98
CA ASP A 169 15.30 3.71 -12.19
C ASP A 169 16.27 4.90 -12.32
N ASP A 170 16.58 5.26 -13.57
CA ASP A 170 17.34 6.48 -13.91
C ASP A 170 16.41 7.65 -14.26
N GLU A 171 15.15 7.35 -14.59
CA GLU A 171 14.12 8.32 -14.99
C GLU A 171 12.78 8.02 -14.30
N PHE A 172 11.87 9.01 -14.30
CA PHE A 172 10.52 8.80 -13.76
C PHE A 172 9.73 7.80 -14.61
N VAL A 173 9.19 6.77 -13.96
CA VAL A 173 8.28 5.79 -14.55
C VAL A 173 6.85 5.96 -14.02
N ILE A 174 5.87 5.51 -14.79
CA ILE A 174 4.45 5.64 -14.43
C ILE A 174 4.07 4.55 -13.40
N GLY A 175 3.43 4.95 -12.31
CA GLY A 175 2.87 4.02 -11.33
C GLY A 175 1.44 3.62 -11.66
N TYR A 176 0.53 4.60 -11.58
CA TYR A 176 -0.89 4.40 -11.86
C TYR A 176 -1.56 5.70 -12.30
N HIS A 177 -2.69 5.61 -12.98
CA HIS A 177 -3.55 6.76 -13.25
C HIS A 177 -4.87 6.69 -12.49
N PHE A 178 -5.44 7.85 -12.19
CA PHE A 178 -6.70 7.98 -11.46
C PHE A 178 -7.44 9.28 -11.83
N TYR A 179 -8.71 9.35 -11.46
CA TYR A 179 -9.54 10.55 -11.59
C TYR A 179 -10.02 10.96 -10.20
N THR A 180 -9.84 12.23 -9.83
CA THR A 180 -10.22 12.71 -8.49
C THR A 180 -11.72 12.65 -8.22
N GLN A 181 -12.55 12.55 -9.26
CA GLN A 181 -14.01 12.39 -9.15
C GLN A 181 -14.44 10.91 -8.99
N GLN A 182 -13.55 9.94 -9.24
CA GLN A 182 -13.86 8.51 -9.11
C GLN A 182 -13.58 8.01 -7.69
N THR A 183 -14.16 8.71 -6.72
CA THR A 183 -14.07 8.33 -5.31
C THR A 183 -14.96 7.14 -4.99
N MET A 184 -14.68 6.49 -3.87
CA MET A 184 -15.45 5.35 -3.40
C MET A 184 -15.61 5.33 -1.88
N LEU A 185 -16.68 4.68 -1.43
CA LEU A 185 -16.92 4.39 -0.02
C LEU A 185 -16.32 3.03 0.35
N PRO A 186 -15.91 2.79 1.60
CA PRO A 186 -15.32 1.53 2.03
C PRO A 186 -16.12 0.28 1.65
N GLU A 187 -17.45 0.32 1.77
CA GLU A 187 -18.33 -0.81 1.43
C GLU A 187 -18.26 -1.22 -0.06
N GLN A 188 -17.83 -0.29 -0.94
CA GLN A 188 -17.68 -0.53 -2.37
C GLN A 188 -16.36 -1.21 -2.73
N LEU A 189 -15.40 -1.32 -1.80
CA LEU A 189 -14.11 -2.00 -2.02
C LEU A 189 -14.29 -3.49 -2.34
N SER A 190 -15.40 -4.09 -1.91
CA SER A 190 -15.79 -5.46 -2.26
C SER A 190 -15.83 -5.71 -3.78
N SER A 191 -16.18 -4.70 -4.58
CA SER A 191 -16.17 -4.80 -6.04
C SER A 191 -14.76 -4.93 -6.62
N ILE A 192 -13.76 -4.28 -6.01
CA ILE A 192 -12.36 -4.38 -6.41
C ILE A 192 -11.78 -5.71 -5.93
N GLU A 193 -12.07 -6.09 -4.69
CA GLU A 193 -11.68 -7.38 -4.11
C GLU A 193 -12.12 -8.54 -5.01
N GLN A 194 -13.38 -8.54 -5.46
CA GLN A 194 -13.90 -9.56 -6.37
C GLN A 194 -13.10 -9.63 -7.69
N VAL A 195 -12.81 -8.49 -8.32
CA VAL A 195 -12.01 -8.47 -9.57
C VAL A 195 -10.60 -8.99 -9.32
N ILE A 196 -9.94 -8.57 -8.23
CA ILE A 196 -8.60 -9.03 -7.90
C ILE A 196 -8.56 -10.53 -7.58
N GLN A 197 -9.60 -11.08 -6.95
CA GLN A 197 -9.70 -12.52 -6.65
C GLN A 197 -9.96 -13.37 -7.89
N ASP A 198 -10.80 -12.92 -8.81
CA ASP A 198 -11.33 -13.80 -9.86
C ASP A 198 -10.80 -13.49 -11.27
N HIS A 199 -10.38 -12.25 -11.56
CA HIS A 199 -9.99 -11.88 -12.91
C HIS A 199 -8.76 -12.68 -13.38
N PRO A 200 -8.77 -13.27 -14.59
CA PRO A 200 -7.69 -14.13 -15.06
C PRO A 200 -6.36 -13.39 -15.17
N ALA A 201 -6.38 -12.10 -15.51
CA ALA A 201 -5.20 -11.24 -15.58
C ALA A 201 -4.74 -10.67 -14.22
N SER A 202 -5.43 -10.96 -13.12
CA SER A 202 -4.97 -10.50 -11.80
C SER A 202 -3.63 -11.19 -11.45
N PRO A 203 -2.58 -10.42 -11.10
CA PRO A 203 -1.32 -11.00 -10.67
C PRO A 203 -1.40 -11.56 -9.24
N PHE A 204 -2.37 -11.10 -8.44
CA PHE A 204 -2.44 -11.40 -7.01
C PHE A 204 -3.19 -12.68 -6.67
N ASN A 205 -3.86 -13.33 -7.64
CA ASN A 205 -4.60 -14.58 -7.41
C ASN A 205 -3.83 -15.85 -7.89
N LYS A 206 -2.53 -15.73 -8.18
CA LYS A 206 -1.74 -16.84 -8.75
C LYS A 206 -0.80 -17.51 -7.75
N ARG A 207 0.00 -16.71 -7.03
CA ARG A 207 1.10 -17.19 -6.18
C ARG A 207 1.21 -16.29 -4.96
N SER A 208 1.77 -16.82 -3.88
CA SER A 208 2.01 -16.03 -2.67
C SER A 208 3.06 -14.95 -2.91
N LEU A 209 2.74 -13.74 -2.47
CA LEU A 209 3.56 -12.55 -2.55
C LEU A 209 3.45 -11.80 -1.23
N LEU A 210 4.60 -11.63 -0.57
CA LEU A 210 4.77 -10.78 0.59
C LEU A 210 5.76 -9.69 0.25
N ALA A 211 5.45 -8.45 0.61
CA ALA A 211 6.39 -7.35 0.48
C ALA A 211 6.30 -6.42 1.68
N ILE A 212 7.43 -5.93 2.18
CA ILE A 212 7.47 -4.99 3.31
C ILE A 212 8.63 -4.02 3.15
N ARG A 213 8.43 -2.76 3.53
CA ARG A 213 9.52 -1.80 3.58
C ARG A 213 10.29 -1.93 4.90
N THR A 214 11.54 -1.50 4.86
CA THR A 214 12.37 -1.29 6.05
C THR A 214 12.91 0.14 6.02
N SER A 215 13.52 0.59 7.11
CA SER A 215 14.17 1.90 7.18
C SER A 215 15.28 2.08 6.14
N SER A 216 15.92 0.99 5.69
CA SER A 216 17.03 0.99 4.73
C SER A 216 16.67 0.40 3.35
N GLY A 217 15.42 0.01 3.11
CA GLY A 217 15.05 -0.64 1.85
C GLY A 217 13.70 -1.34 1.88
N HIS A 218 13.68 -2.59 1.40
CA HIS A 218 12.48 -3.43 1.39
C HIS A 218 12.83 -4.91 1.17
N ARG A 219 11.87 -5.79 1.46
CA ARG A 219 11.96 -7.23 1.25
C ARG A 219 10.74 -7.71 0.48
N ILE A 220 10.95 -8.64 -0.44
CA ILE A 220 9.89 -9.33 -1.19
C ILE A 220 10.14 -10.82 -1.05
N LEU A 221 9.13 -11.56 -0.60
CA LEU A 221 9.17 -13.01 -0.48
C LEU A 221 8.10 -13.63 -1.38
N THR A 222 8.54 -14.51 -2.26
CA THR A 222 7.68 -15.39 -3.07
C THR A 222 8.04 -16.84 -2.77
N GLN A 223 7.30 -17.79 -3.34
CA GLN A 223 7.66 -19.22 -3.27
C GLN A 223 8.99 -19.54 -3.97
N GLN A 224 9.51 -18.63 -4.80
CA GLN A 224 10.75 -18.84 -5.56
C GLN A 224 11.97 -18.26 -4.85
N ALA A 225 11.85 -17.07 -4.25
CA ALA A 225 12.99 -16.38 -3.66
C ALA A 225 12.57 -15.33 -2.62
N LEU A 226 13.51 -15.04 -1.71
CA LEU A 226 13.56 -13.82 -0.92
C LEU A 226 14.47 -12.81 -1.62
N THR A 227 13.89 -11.68 -2.05
CA THR A 227 14.62 -10.52 -2.57
C THR A 227 14.73 -9.47 -1.47
N ILE A 228 15.95 -9.04 -1.18
CA ILE A 228 16.25 -8.01 -0.17
C ILE A 228 16.93 -6.85 -0.87
N TRP A 229 16.37 -5.65 -0.67
CA TRP A 229 17.02 -4.39 -1.00
C TRP A 229 17.46 -3.70 0.28
N THR A 230 18.71 -3.26 0.33
CA THR A 230 19.28 -2.50 1.46
C THR A 230 20.27 -1.50 0.90
N ASP A 231 20.05 -0.21 1.19
CA ASP A 231 20.92 0.90 0.76
C ASP A 231 21.24 0.87 -0.74
N GLY A 232 20.22 0.59 -1.57
CA GLY A 232 20.32 0.50 -3.03
C GLY A 232 20.93 -0.80 -3.57
N GLN A 233 21.36 -1.73 -2.71
CA GLN A 233 21.90 -3.02 -3.11
C GLN A 233 20.85 -4.13 -3.06
N LYS A 234 20.80 -4.95 -4.11
CA LYS A 234 19.87 -6.08 -4.23
C LYS A 234 20.58 -7.41 -3.95
N THR A 235 20.02 -8.21 -3.06
CA THR A 235 20.37 -9.62 -2.85
C THR A 235 19.16 -10.50 -3.13
N ILE A 236 19.35 -11.64 -3.79
CA ILE A 236 18.30 -12.62 -4.05
C ILE A 236 18.75 -13.97 -3.48
N GLN A 237 17.92 -14.56 -2.62
CA GLN A 237 18.15 -15.86 -2.02
C GLN A 237 17.03 -16.82 -2.46
N PRO A 238 17.33 -17.94 -3.12
CA PRO A 238 16.32 -18.92 -3.50
C PRO A 238 15.63 -19.53 -2.28
N VAL A 239 14.32 -19.77 -2.40
CA VAL A 239 13.57 -20.59 -1.44
C VAL A 239 13.72 -22.05 -1.87
N THR A 240 14.28 -22.89 -1.00
CA THR A 240 14.58 -24.30 -1.28
C THR A 240 13.63 -25.28 -0.60
N SER A 241 12.82 -24.82 0.36
CA SER A 241 11.81 -25.64 1.05
C SER A 241 10.67 -24.79 1.63
N ASP A 242 9.54 -25.44 1.88
CA ASP A 242 8.38 -24.80 2.53
C ASP A 242 8.70 -24.34 3.96
N ASP A 243 9.48 -25.12 4.72
CA ASP A 243 9.92 -24.75 6.07
C ASP A 243 10.75 -23.45 6.07
N GLN A 244 11.63 -23.29 5.07
CA GLN A 244 12.40 -22.06 4.90
C GLN A 244 11.48 -20.88 4.56
N TYR A 245 10.51 -21.08 3.66
CA TYR A 245 9.52 -20.06 3.33
C TYR A 245 8.73 -19.60 4.55
N VAL A 246 8.21 -20.54 5.34
CA VAL A 246 7.45 -20.25 6.57
C VAL A 246 8.34 -19.53 7.59
N THR A 247 9.58 -19.98 7.77
CA THR A 247 10.55 -19.33 8.65
C THR A 247 10.79 -17.88 8.25
N TRP A 248 11.08 -17.60 6.98
CA TRP A 248 11.31 -16.24 6.48
C TRP A 248 10.04 -15.37 6.52
N LYS A 249 8.86 -15.94 6.24
CA LYS A 249 7.59 -15.23 6.41
C LYS A 249 7.45 -14.73 7.85
N HIS A 250 7.64 -15.61 8.84
CA HIS A 250 7.55 -15.23 10.25
C HIS A 250 8.63 -14.22 10.65
N GLU A 251 9.88 -14.49 10.29
CA GLU A 251 11.03 -13.69 10.70
C GLU A 251 11.02 -12.28 10.09
N PHE A 252 10.54 -12.11 8.86
CA PHE A 252 10.70 -10.85 8.14
C PHE A 252 9.41 -10.05 7.96
N PHE A 253 8.24 -10.68 8.01
CA PHE A 253 6.98 -10.02 7.67
C PHE A 253 5.95 -10.04 8.81
N LEU A 254 6.08 -10.98 9.76
CA LEU A 254 5.12 -11.15 10.87
C LEU A 254 5.74 -10.86 12.25
N LYS A 255 6.97 -10.32 12.32
CA LYS A 255 7.67 -10.05 13.59
C LYS A 255 6.81 -9.21 14.55
N GLU A 256 6.90 -9.56 15.84
CA GLU A 256 6.12 -8.99 16.95
C GLU A 256 6.33 -7.49 17.14
#